data_AF-U3JCL9-F1
#
_entry.id   AF-U3JCL9-F1
#
_cell.length_a   1.000
_cell.length_b   1.000
_cell.length_c   1.000
_cell.angle_alpha   90.00
_cell.angle_beta   90.00
_cell.angle_gamma   90.00
#
_symmetry.space_group_name_H-M   'P 1'
#
loop_
_entity.id
_entity.type
_entity.pdbx_description
1 polymer ?
#
loop_
_entity_poly.entity_id
_entity_poly.type
_entity_poly.pdbx_seq_one_letter_code
_entity_poly.pdbx_strand_id
1 'polypeptide(L)'
;KVGRPLAMLRNIIIHLYVCLVSLVSAMNGVQLLGRIGQDPIIRQVEGENPVTIFSLATNEMWWTGDSKLGQGGDISQKTTRHRISVFRLGLKDVTYQYVRKGSRIFVEGKIDYGKYTDKNNVM
;
A
#
# COMPACT_ATOMS: atom_id res chain seq x y z
N LYS A 1 -17.38 35.19 14.38
CA LYS A 1 -18.00 34.33 13.34
C LYS A 1 -17.12 34.34 12.09
N VAL A 2 -16.03 33.56 12.07
CA VAL A 2 -15.08 33.47 10.94
C VAL A 2 -14.80 31.97 10.75
N GLY A 3 -15.41 31.34 9.75
CA GLY A 3 -15.32 29.88 9.62
C GLY A 3 -15.93 29.28 8.35
N ARG A 4 -16.14 30.08 7.30
CA ARG A 4 -16.73 29.61 6.04
C ARG A 4 -15.94 29.85 4.74
N PRO A 5 -14.68 30.37 4.71
CA PRO A 5 -13.92 30.43 3.44
C PRO A 5 -13.11 29.16 3.14
N LEU A 6 -12.59 28.45 4.16
CA LEU A 6 -11.75 27.25 3.96
C LEU A 6 -12.51 26.02 3.43
N ALA A 7 -13.79 25.88 3.77
CA ALA A 7 -14.62 24.78 3.27
C ALA A 7 -14.91 24.90 1.76
N MET A 8 -14.99 26.12 1.22
CA MET A 8 -15.17 26.38 -0.21
C MET A 8 -13.92 26.02 -1.02
N LEU A 9 -12.72 26.36 -0.50
CA LEU A 9 -11.45 25.97 -1.11
C LEU A 9 -11.28 24.45 -1.20
N ARG A 10 -11.75 23.69 -0.19
CA ARG A 10 -11.73 22.23 -0.20
C ARG A 10 -12.57 21.65 -1.35
N ASN A 11 -13.74 22.22 -1.62
CA ASN A 11 -14.59 21.78 -2.73
C ASN A 11 -14.05 22.18 -4.11
N ILE A 12 -13.40 23.35 -4.23
CA ILE A 12 -12.79 23.82 -5.49
C ILE A 12 -11.58 22.95 -5.87
N ILE A 13 -10.72 22.60 -4.90
CA ILE A 13 -9.58 21.70 -5.12
C ILE A 13 -10.04 20.29 -5.53
N ILE A 14 -11.11 19.77 -4.91
CA ILE A 14 -11.71 18.48 -5.27
C ILE A 14 -12.29 18.54 -6.69
N HIS A 15 -13.01 19.60 -7.06
CA HIS A 15 -13.60 19.74 -8.40
C HIS A 15 -12.55 19.88 -9.52
N LEU A 16 -11.44 20.58 -9.23
CA LEU A 16 -10.32 20.73 -10.17
C LEU A 16 -9.59 19.39 -10.39
N TYR A 17 -9.51 18.54 -9.36
CA TYR A 17 -9.00 17.16 -9.48
C TYR A 17 -9.93 16.26 -10.32
N VAL A 18 -11.25 16.38 -10.17
CA VAL A 18 -12.23 15.54 -10.88
C VAL A 18 -12.23 15.80 -12.40
N CYS A 19 -11.98 17.05 -12.83
CA CYS A 19 -11.97 17.39 -14.26
C CYS A 19 -10.75 16.87 -15.02
N LEU A 20 -9.62 16.63 -14.34
CA LEU A 20 -8.40 16.09 -14.96
C LEU A 20 -8.43 14.55 -15.02
N VAL A 21 -9.25 13.92 -14.17
CA VAL A 21 -9.45 12.46 -14.09
C VAL A 21 -10.45 11.94 -15.16
N SER A 22 -11.20 12.81 -15.84
CA SER A 22 -12.21 12.39 -16.84
C SER A 22 -11.63 11.73 -18.11
N LEU A 23 -10.30 11.79 -18.31
CA LEU A 23 -9.58 11.10 -19.39
C LEU A 23 -9.11 9.69 -18.99
N VAL A 24 -9.30 9.29 -17.73
CA VAL A 24 -8.85 8.00 -17.19
C VAL A 24 -10.06 7.08 -17.00
N SER A 25 -10.12 6.00 -17.79
CA SER A 25 -11.24 5.04 -17.76
C SER A 25 -11.31 4.21 -16.46
N ALA A 26 -10.17 4.03 -15.75
CA ALA A 26 -10.12 3.32 -14.47
C ALA A 26 -8.93 3.77 -13.60
N MET A 27 -9.14 3.82 -12.27
CA MET A 27 -8.13 4.20 -11.29
C MET A 27 -7.66 2.97 -10.50
N ASN A 28 -6.35 2.70 -10.49
CA ASN A 28 -5.72 1.69 -9.62
C ASN A 28 -4.50 2.32 -8.93
N GLY A 29 -4.63 2.62 -7.65
CA GLY A 29 -3.58 3.19 -6.82
C GLY A 29 -3.67 2.67 -5.40
N VAL A 30 -2.53 2.41 -4.77
CA VAL A 30 -2.42 1.99 -3.37
C VAL A 30 -1.33 2.78 -2.66
N GLN A 31 -1.60 3.14 -1.41
CA GLN A 31 -0.65 3.75 -0.48
C GLN A 31 -0.55 2.87 0.77
N LEU A 32 0.66 2.46 1.14
CA LEU A 32 0.91 1.60 2.29
C LEU A 32 1.99 2.21 3.18
N LEU A 33 1.79 2.16 4.49
CA LEU A 33 2.81 2.52 5.48
C LEU A 33 2.99 1.33 6.43
N GLY A 34 4.16 0.72 6.41
CA GLY A 34 4.37 -0.53 7.13
C GLY A 34 5.83 -0.79 7.49
N ARG A 35 6.06 -1.96 8.10
CA ARG A 35 7.40 -2.44 8.46
C ARG A 35 7.84 -3.59 7.57
N ILE A 36 9.12 -3.61 7.24
CA ILE A 36 9.71 -4.64 6.39
C ILE A 36 9.87 -5.94 7.18
N GLY A 37 9.28 -7.03 6.68
CA GLY A 37 9.35 -8.35 7.32
C GLY A 37 10.66 -9.10 7.09
N GLN A 38 11.26 -8.93 5.92
CA GLN A 38 12.51 -9.56 5.49
C GLN A 38 13.30 -8.62 4.58
N ASP A 39 14.63 -8.78 4.57
CA ASP A 39 15.49 -7.99 3.69
C ASP A 39 15.07 -8.15 2.22
N PRO A 40 15.14 -7.07 1.40
CA PRO A 40 14.80 -7.15 -0.01
C PRO A 40 15.71 -8.13 -0.76
N ILE A 41 15.11 -8.90 -1.66
CA ILE A 41 15.82 -9.82 -2.55
C ILE A 41 15.72 -9.32 -3.99
N ILE A 42 16.81 -9.42 -4.75
CA ILE A 42 16.77 -9.23 -6.20
C ILE A 42 16.50 -10.59 -6.84
N ARG A 43 15.41 -10.66 -7.60
CA ARG A 43 15.10 -11.80 -8.45
C ARG A 43 15.38 -11.39 -9.90
N GLN A 44 16.25 -12.14 -10.56
CA GLN A 44 16.51 -12.02 -11.99
C GLN A 44 16.04 -13.28 -12.68
N VAL A 45 15.25 -13.12 -13.73
CA VAL A 45 14.80 -14.20 -14.62
C VAL A 45 15.50 -13.99 -15.95
N GLU A 46 15.94 -15.07 -16.60
CA GLU A 46 16.60 -14.97 -17.91
C GLU A 46 15.69 -14.26 -18.92
N GLY A 47 16.22 -13.24 -19.59
CA GLY A 47 15.47 -12.42 -20.55
C GLY A 47 14.57 -11.35 -19.94
N GLU A 48 14.44 -11.25 -18.61
CA GLU A 48 13.62 -10.22 -17.95
C GLU A 48 14.46 -9.23 -17.13
N ASN A 49 13.89 -8.04 -16.93
CA ASN A 49 14.50 -7.04 -16.05
C ASN A 49 14.52 -7.53 -14.60
N PRO A 50 15.61 -7.29 -13.83
CA PRO A 50 15.67 -7.68 -12.43
C PRO A 50 14.58 -6.98 -11.63
N VAL A 51 14.02 -7.69 -10.65
CA VAL A 51 12.95 -7.19 -9.78
C VAL A 51 13.40 -7.28 -8.33
N THR A 52 13.24 -6.20 -7.56
CA THR A 52 13.46 -6.24 -6.11
C THR A 52 12.15 -6.56 -5.40
N ILE A 53 12.15 -7.58 -4.55
CA ILE A 53 10.95 -8.10 -3.89
C ILE A 53 11.16 -8.10 -2.37
N PHE A 54 10.16 -7.66 -1.62
CA PHE A 54 10.15 -7.71 -0.16
C PHE A 54 8.72 -7.83 0.40
N SER A 55 8.62 -8.13 1.70
CA SER A 55 7.34 -8.17 2.42
C SER A 55 7.18 -6.96 3.32
N LEU A 56 6.01 -6.32 3.26
CA LEU A 56 5.62 -5.18 4.09
C LEU A 56 4.44 -5.57 4.99
N ALA A 57 4.60 -5.42 6.29
CA ALA A 57 3.53 -5.63 7.26
C ALA A 57 2.83 -4.31 7.60
N THR A 58 1.50 -4.29 7.49
CA THR A 58 0.63 -3.20 7.95
C THR A 58 -0.24 -3.71 9.09
N ASN A 59 -0.36 -2.93 10.16
CA ASN A 59 -1.17 -3.29 11.33
C ASN A 59 -2.42 -2.43 11.40
N GLU A 60 -3.55 -3.08 11.65
CA GLU A 60 -4.83 -2.45 11.94
C GLU A 60 -5.19 -2.78 13.39
N MET A 61 -5.58 -1.76 14.15
CA MET A 61 -5.97 -1.88 15.55
C MET A 61 -7.40 -1.37 15.69
N TRP A 62 -8.28 -2.16 16.27
CA TRP A 62 -9.69 -1.82 16.42
C TRP A 62 -10.21 -2.32 17.78
N TRP A 63 -11.16 -1.58 18.35
CA TRP A 63 -11.79 -1.97 19.61
C TRP A 63 -12.88 -3.01 19.35
N THR A 64 -12.83 -4.11 20.09
CA THR A 64 -13.83 -5.19 19.98
C THR A 64 -14.87 -5.06 21.09
N GLY A 65 -16.15 -5.12 20.73
CA GLY A 65 -17.30 -5.05 21.64
C GLY A 65 -18.07 -3.73 21.62
N ASP A 66 -19.24 -3.70 22.26
CA ASP A 66 -20.15 -2.53 22.41
C ASP A 66 -19.60 -1.42 23.33
N SER A 67 -18.27 -1.31 23.43
CA SER A 67 -17.61 -0.33 24.30
C SER A 67 -17.47 1.02 23.59
N LYS A 68 -18.60 1.63 23.21
CA LYS A 68 -18.70 3.08 23.09
C LYS A 68 -18.76 3.79 24.45
N LEU A 69 -18.87 3.04 25.55
CA LEU A 69 -18.96 3.57 26.91
C LEU A 69 -18.03 2.80 27.87
N GLY A 70 -16.83 3.34 28.10
CA GLY A 70 -16.21 3.43 29.43
C GLY A 70 -15.72 2.19 30.18
N GLN A 71 -15.97 0.94 29.77
CA GLN A 71 -15.50 -0.24 30.52
C GLN A 71 -14.78 -1.26 29.63
N GLY A 72 -13.44 -1.29 29.75
CA GLY A 72 -12.62 -2.48 29.49
C GLY A 72 -12.80 -3.18 28.15
N GLY A 73 -12.89 -2.45 27.04
CA GLY A 73 -12.91 -3.07 25.71
C GLY A 73 -11.55 -3.66 25.35
N ASP A 74 -11.54 -4.93 24.91
CA ASP A 74 -10.34 -5.58 24.38
C ASP A 74 -9.94 -4.94 23.05
N ILE A 75 -8.65 -4.62 22.90
CA ILE A 75 -8.13 -4.08 21.65
C ILE A 75 -7.61 -5.21 20.78
N SER A 76 -8.25 -5.42 19.64
CA SER A 76 -7.82 -6.40 18.65
C SER A 76 -6.83 -5.80 17.66
N GLN A 77 -5.84 -6.61 17.28
CA GLN A 77 -4.83 -6.26 16.28
C GLN A 77 -4.84 -7.27 15.14
N LYS A 78 -4.88 -6.78 13.90
CA LYS A 78 -4.72 -7.57 12.68
C LYS A 78 -3.46 -7.12 11.94
N THR A 79 -2.63 -8.07 11.54
CA THR A 79 -1.43 -7.80 10.72
C THR A 79 -1.66 -8.34 9.31
N THR A 80 -1.59 -7.47 8.31
CA THR A 80 -1.67 -7.84 6.90
C THR A 80 -0.28 -7.74 6.29
N ARG A 81 0.15 -8.79 5.58
CA ARG A 81 1.44 -8.82 4.88
C ARG A 81 1.21 -8.62 3.39
N HIS A 82 1.88 -7.64 2.82
CA HIS A 82 1.86 -7.30 1.40
C HIS A 82 3.18 -7.74 0.76
N ARG A 83 3.10 -8.31 -0.45
CA ARG A 83 4.28 -8.59 -1.27
C ARG A 83 4.50 -7.41 -2.21
N ILE A 84 5.62 -6.73 -2.06
CA ILE A 84 5.97 -5.57 -2.89
C ILE A 84 7.01 -6.01 -3.92
N SER A 85 6.77 -5.66 -5.18
CA SER A 85 7.67 -5.93 -6.31
C SER A 85 8.02 -4.61 -6.99
N VAL A 86 9.31 -4.27 -7.01
CA VAL A 86 9.82 -3.02 -7.58
C VAL A 86 10.50 -3.30 -8.92
N PHE A 87 9.87 -2.85 -10.00
CA PHE A 87 10.33 -3.04 -11.37
C PHE A 87 11.05 -1.82 -11.96
N ARG A 88 10.77 -0.61 -11.45
CA ARG A 88 11.35 0.62 -11.99
C ARG A 88 12.88 0.59 -11.85
N LEU A 89 13.57 0.81 -12.97
CA LEU A 89 15.02 0.94 -13.01
C LEU A 89 15.48 2.08 -12.08
N GLY A 90 16.58 1.87 -11.36
CA GLY A 90 17.06 2.79 -10.33
C GLY A 90 16.32 2.64 -9.00
N LEU A 91 14.98 2.69 -8.98
CA LEU A 91 14.22 2.51 -7.73
C LEU A 91 14.42 1.12 -7.13
N LYS A 92 14.53 0.08 -7.98
CA LYS A 92 14.83 -1.28 -7.52
C LYS A 92 16.19 -1.36 -6.82
N ASP A 93 17.21 -0.70 -7.38
CA ASP A 93 18.59 -0.77 -6.88
C ASP A 93 18.73 0.00 -5.57
N VAL A 94 18.10 1.19 -5.49
CA VAL A 94 17.98 1.97 -4.25
C VAL A 94 17.23 1.17 -3.18
N THR A 95 16.11 0.56 -3.54
CA THR A 95 15.35 -0.27 -2.59
C THR A 95 16.22 -1.39 -2.03
N TYR A 96 16.96 -2.12 -2.88
CA TYR A 96 17.84 -3.19 -2.44
C TYR A 96 19.00 -2.71 -1.56
N GLN A 97 19.61 -1.56 -1.89
CA GLN A 97 20.76 -1.03 -1.15
C GLN A 97 20.38 -0.49 0.24
N TYR A 98 19.25 0.24 0.33
CA TYR A 98 18.91 1.02 1.51
C TYR A 98 17.80 0.40 2.38
N VAL A 99 16.91 -0.42 1.83
CA VAL A 99 15.83 -1.02 2.62
C VAL A 99 16.34 -2.26 3.34
N ARG A 100 16.08 -2.34 4.65
CA ARG A 100 16.46 -3.45 5.52
C ARG A 100 15.27 -3.97 6.33
N LYS A 101 15.33 -5.21 6.78
CA LYS A 101 14.37 -5.80 7.72
C LYS A 101 14.13 -4.87 8.91
N GLY A 102 12.85 -4.71 9.29
CA GLY A 102 12.43 -3.86 10.40
C GLY A 102 12.24 -2.38 10.06
N SER A 103 12.78 -1.92 8.92
CA SER A 103 12.61 -0.53 8.45
C SER A 103 11.13 -0.20 8.26
N ARG A 104 10.74 1.02 8.65
CA ARG A 104 9.39 1.54 8.38
C ARG A 104 9.43 2.34 7.08
N ILE A 105 8.64 1.93 6.10
CA ILE A 105 8.65 2.58 4.78
C ILE A 105 7.23 2.90 4.31
N PHE A 106 7.14 3.96 3.51
CA PHE A 106 5.95 4.33 2.76
C PHE A 106 6.09 3.81 1.32
N VAL A 107 5.03 3.19 0.81
CA VAL A 107 4.99 2.59 -0.53
C VAL A 107 3.77 3.11 -1.27
N GLU A 108 3.99 3.69 -2.45
CA GLU A 108 2.92 4.00 -3.40
C GLU A 108 3.08 3.11 -4.64
N GLY A 109 1.96 2.65 -5.18
CA GLY A 109 1.98 1.83 -6.37
C GLY A 109 0.60 1.46 -6.85
N LYS A 110 0.52 0.31 -7.52
CA LYS A 110 -0.71 -0.31 -8.01
C LYS A 110 -0.85 -1.71 -7.44
N ILE A 111 -2.07 -2.20 -7.31
CA ILE A 111 -2.34 -3.59 -6.92
C ILE A 111 -2.40 -4.44 -8.19
N ASP A 112 -1.73 -5.59 -8.14
CA ASP A 112 -1.75 -6.61 -9.18
C ASP A 112 -2.02 -7.98 -8.53
N TYR A 113 -3.00 -8.71 -9.04
CA TYR A 113 -3.34 -10.05 -8.58
C TYR A 113 -2.70 -11.06 -9.53
N GLY A 114 -1.62 -11.70 -9.07
CA GLY A 114 -1.03 -12.80 -9.82
C GLY A 114 -2.02 -13.94 -9.96
N LYS A 115 -2.20 -14.45 -11.18
CA LYS A 115 -2.95 -15.69 -11.41
C LYS A 115 -2.03 -16.87 -11.10
N TYR A 116 -2.44 -17.72 -10.18
CA TYR A 116 -1.74 -18.98 -9.88
C TYR A 116 -2.65 -20.11 -10.30
N THR A 117 -2.30 -20.84 -11.36
CA THR A 117 -3.02 -22.04 -11.74
C THR A 117 -2.45 -23.20 -10.93
N ASP A 118 -3.27 -23.77 -10.03
CA ASP A 118 -2.86 -24.97 -9.30
C ASP A 118 -2.77 -26.18 -10.26
N LYS A 119 -2.06 -27.24 -9.88
CA LYS A 119 -1.89 -28.48 -10.67
C LYS A 119 -3.24 -29.13 -11.04
N ASN A 120 -4.30 -28.80 -10.31
CA ASN A 120 -5.67 -29.24 -10.55
C ASN A 120 -6.48 -28.31 -11.47
N ASN A 121 -5.81 -27.35 -12.14
CA ASN A 121 -6.39 -26.40 -13.10
C ASN A 121 -7.51 -25.52 -12.53
N VAL A 122 -7.49 -25.27 -11.21
CA VAL A 122 -8.35 -24.29 -10.55
C VAL A 122 -7.56 -22.98 -10.44
N MET A 123 -8.15 -21.90 -10.97
CA MET A 123 -7.60 -20.54 -10.96
C MET A 123 -7.89 -19.80 -9.66
#